data_AF-A0A923G4M9-F1
#
_entry.id   AF-A0A923G4M9-F1
#
_cell.length_a   1.000
_cell.length_b   1.000
_cell.length_c   1.000
_cell.angle_alpha   90.00
_cell.angle_beta   90.00
_cell.angle_gamma   90.00
#
_symmetry.space_group_name_H-M   'P 1'
#
loop_
_entity.id
_entity.type
_entity.pdbx_description
1 polymer ?
#
loop_
_entity_poly.entity_id
_entity_poly.type
_entity_poly.pdbx_seq_one_letter_code
_entity_poly.pdbx_strand_id
1 'polypeptide(L)'
;MRLASFALCCALALTGCSAEPVDPALSRLLDNIERRLAIAEAVALHKWDRQQPVQATAREQSVLDAVRRSAPAHQLSAEHAEAFFADQMEANKLLQYALLSQWRLDGEAPDLPRQDLQSKIRPRLDVLQDDLLRNLARFRQSRSAHCPQQVAVALRQREGDFLHYLAMIRATGQLCE
;
A
#
# COMPACT_ATOMS: atom_id res chain seq x y z
N MET A 1 24.09 -12.54 69.71
CA MET A 1 24.10 -11.62 68.55
C MET A 1 23.15 -12.20 67.51
N ARG A 2 21.98 -11.58 67.30
CA ARG A 2 20.94 -12.08 66.37
C ARG A 2 21.14 -11.40 65.01
N LEU A 3 21.32 -12.22 63.97
CA LEU A 3 21.44 -11.82 62.56
C LEU A 3 20.06 -11.38 62.05
N ALA A 4 19.97 -10.16 61.51
CA ALA A 4 18.78 -9.67 60.82
C ALA A 4 18.96 -9.89 59.31
N SER A 5 18.14 -10.78 58.74
CA SER A 5 18.07 -11.01 57.30
C SER A 5 17.23 -9.90 56.65
N PHE A 6 17.86 -9.05 55.84
CA PHE A 6 17.18 -8.13 54.92
C PHE A 6 16.78 -8.89 53.66
N ALA A 7 15.48 -9.15 53.48
CA ALA A 7 14.93 -9.64 52.21
C ALA A 7 14.66 -8.44 51.29
N LEU A 8 15.52 -8.27 50.28
CA LEU A 8 15.38 -7.26 49.24
C LEU A 8 14.44 -7.79 48.14
N CYS A 9 13.17 -7.37 48.15
CA CYS A 9 12.23 -7.63 47.07
C CYS A 9 12.53 -6.71 45.87
N CYS A 10 13.24 -7.23 44.86
CA CYS A 10 13.33 -6.60 43.54
C CYS A 10 11.99 -6.74 42.81
N ALA A 11 11.19 -5.67 42.79
CA ALA A 11 10.05 -5.56 41.89
C ALA A 11 10.55 -5.25 40.47
N LEU A 12 10.66 -6.26 39.60
CA LEU A 12 10.81 -6.05 38.16
C LEU A 12 9.49 -5.49 37.61
N ALA A 13 9.46 -4.18 37.36
CA ALA A 13 8.42 -3.57 36.53
C ALA A 13 8.64 -4.02 35.08
N LEU A 14 7.88 -5.01 34.62
CA LEU A 14 7.74 -5.34 33.21
C LEU A 14 6.95 -4.20 32.54
N THR A 15 7.63 -3.13 32.15
CA THR A 15 7.07 -2.17 31.19
C THR A 15 7.02 -2.86 29.83
N GLY A 16 5.92 -3.56 29.57
CA GLY A 16 5.63 -4.07 28.23
C GLY A 16 5.50 -2.88 27.28
N CYS A 17 6.29 -2.88 26.21
CA CYS A 17 6.07 -2.00 25.06
C CYS A 17 4.64 -2.24 24.55
N SER A 18 3.71 -1.38 24.93
CA SER A 18 2.39 -1.34 24.30
C SER A 18 2.59 -0.68 22.94
N ALA A 19 2.46 -1.45 21.87
CA ALA A 19 2.38 -0.86 20.54
C ALA A 19 1.16 0.07 20.51
N GLU A 20 1.37 1.34 20.20
CA GLU A 20 0.23 2.25 20.06
C GLU A 20 -0.68 1.73 18.93
N PRO A 21 -2.01 1.73 19.13
CA PRO A 21 -2.95 1.29 18.11
C PRO A 21 -2.85 2.22 16.89
N VAL A 22 -2.78 1.62 15.70
CA VAL A 22 -2.74 2.36 14.42
C VAL A 22 -4.04 3.16 14.24
N ASP A 23 -3.91 4.40 13.77
CA ASP A 23 -5.07 5.25 13.46
C ASP A 23 -6.06 4.54 12.51
N PRO A 24 -7.36 4.50 12.82
CA PRO A 24 -8.34 3.80 11.98
C PRO A 24 -8.50 4.37 10.57
N ALA A 25 -8.18 5.64 10.31
CA ALA A 25 -8.19 6.21 8.96
C ALA A 25 -6.96 5.75 8.17
N LEU A 26 -5.78 5.76 8.80
CA LEU A 26 -4.56 5.19 8.22
C LEU A 26 -4.74 3.70 7.90
N SER A 27 -5.25 2.91 8.84
CA SER A 27 -5.46 1.47 8.61
C SER A 27 -6.36 1.21 7.40
N ARG A 28 -7.49 1.93 7.28
CA ARG A 28 -8.39 1.78 6.13
C ARG A 28 -7.76 2.21 4.82
N LEU A 29 -6.95 3.27 4.82
CA LEU A 29 -6.23 3.71 3.63
C LEU A 29 -5.22 2.65 3.18
N LEU A 30 -4.45 2.09 4.11
CA LEU A 30 -3.49 1.01 3.82
C LEU A 30 -4.20 -0.26 3.29
N ASP A 31 -5.37 -0.62 3.83
CA ASP A 31 -6.17 -1.76 3.32
C ASP A 31 -6.58 -1.54 1.85
N ASN A 32 -6.96 -0.31 1.47
CA ASN A 32 -7.29 0.00 0.08
C ASN A 32 -6.05 -0.01 -0.83
N ILE A 33 -4.88 0.42 -0.33
CA ILE A 33 -3.61 0.34 -1.05
C ILE A 33 -3.28 -1.13 -1.35
N GLU A 34 -3.35 -2.00 -0.35
CA GLU A 34 -3.12 -3.44 -0.51
C GLU A 34 -4.07 -4.07 -1.52
N ARG A 35 -5.37 -3.76 -1.43
CA ARG A 35 -6.36 -4.26 -2.40
C ARG A 35 -6.05 -3.82 -3.84
N ARG A 36 -5.47 -2.64 -4.02
CA ARG A 36 -5.03 -2.16 -5.33
C ARG A 36 -3.74 -2.83 -5.77
N LEU A 37 -2.78 -3.05 -4.87
CA LEU A 37 -1.54 -3.76 -5.15
C LEU A 37 -1.79 -5.24 -5.52
N ALA A 38 -2.76 -5.90 -4.89
CA ALA A 38 -3.16 -7.28 -5.18
C ALA A 38 -3.65 -7.49 -6.62
N ILE A 39 -3.96 -6.42 -7.37
CA ILE A 39 -4.32 -6.50 -8.80
C ILE A 39 -3.09 -6.73 -9.69
N ALA A 40 -1.87 -6.50 -9.17
CA ALA A 40 -0.62 -6.60 -9.93
C ALA A 40 -0.44 -7.97 -10.59
N GLU A 41 -0.77 -9.07 -9.90
CA GLU A 41 -0.62 -10.44 -10.45
C GLU A 41 -1.53 -10.66 -11.66
N ALA A 42 -2.80 -10.29 -11.56
CA ALA A 42 -3.74 -10.43 -12.67
C ALA A 42 -3.32 -9.58 -13.89
N VAL A 43 -2.78 -8.38 -13.66
CA VAL A 43 -2.24 -7.53 -14.73
C VAL A 43 -0.96 -8.11 -15.31
N ALA A 44 -0.07 -8.64 -14.48
CA ALA A 44 1.16 -9.30 -14.91
C ALA A 44 0.84 -10.53 -15.77
N LEU A 45 -0.12 -11.38 -15.38
CA LEU A 45 -0.58 -12.52 -16.18
C LEU A 45 -1.11 -12.07 -17.54
N HIS A 46 -1.97 -11.04 -17.57
CA HIS A 46 -2.47 -10.48 -18.82
C HIS A 46 -1.35 -10.02 -19.75
N LYS A 47 -0.32 -9.38 -19.19
CA LYS A 47 0.84 -8.86 -19.93
C LYS A 47 1.79 -9.96 -20.37
N TRP A 48 1.99 -10.99 -19.54
CA TRP A 48 2.74 -12.19 -19.90
C TRP A 48 2.13 -12.85 -21.13
N ASP A 49 0.84 -13.17 -21.07
CA ASP A 49 0.12 -13.89 -22.14
C ASP A 49 0.12 -13.12 -23.48
N ARG A 50 0.24 -11.79 -23.43
CA ARG A 50 0.20 -10.89 -24.62
C ARG A 50 1.54 -10.25 -24.95
N GLN A 51 2.60 -10.61 -24.23
CA GLN A 51 3.93 -10.00 -24.36
C GLN A 51 3.92 -8.45 -24.30
N GLN A 52 3.04 -7.89 -23.46
CA GLN A 52 2.90 -6.44 -23.31
C GLN A 52 3.91 -5.88 -22.29
N PRO A 53 4.41 -4.65 -22.51
CA PRO A 53 5.28 -4.00 -21.54
C PRO A 53 4.54 -3.69 -20.24
N VAL A 54 5.28 -3.66 -19.13
CA VAL A 54 4.75 -3.19 -17.84
C VAL A 54 4.44 -1.69 -17.92
N GLN A 55 5.36 -0.89 -18.44
CA GLN A 55 5.16 0.54 -18.66
C GLN A 55 4.09 0.78 -19.73
N ALA A 56 3.09 1.60 -19.41
CA ALA A 56 2.02 1.98 -20.32
C ALA A 56 1.75 3.49 -20.23
N THR A 57 2.74 4.31 -20.61
CA THR A 57 2.76 5.77 -20.39
C THR A 57 1.47 6.50 -20.75
N ALA A 58 0.91 6.26 -21.95
CA ALA A 58 -0.34 6.91 -22.36
C ALA A 58 -1.53 6.52 -21.46
N ARG A 59 -1.58 5.26 -21.01
CA ARG A 59 -2.63 4.79 -20.08
C ARG A 59 -2.39 5.35 -18.68
N GLU A 60 -1.16 5.37 -18.20
CA GLU A 60 -0.77 5.94 -16.89
C GLU A 60 -1.17 7.41 -16.83
N GLN A 61 -0.84 8.21 -17.84
CA GLN A 61 -1.25 9.61 -17.94
C GLN A 61 -2.77 9.76 -17.92
N SER A 62 -3.50 8.95 -18.69
CA SER A 62 -4.96 8.96 -18.69
C SER A 62 -5.58 8.68 -17.31
N VAL A 63 -4.95 7.81 -16.50
CA VAL A 63 -5.40 7.54 -15.13
C VAL A 63 -5.08 8.74 -14.22
N LEU A 64 -3.87 9.31 -14.29
CA LEU A 64 -3.51 10.49 -13.51
C LEU A 64 -4.42 11.68 -13.82
N ASP A 65 -4.74 11.92 -15.10
CA ASP A 65 -5.69 12.97 -15.50
C ASP A 65 -7.09 12.74 -14.91
N ALA A 66 -7.54 11.48 -14.83
CA ALA A 66 -8.81 11.13 -14.21
C ALA A 66 -8.80 11.35 -12.69
N VAL A 67 -7.69 11.01 -12.03
CA VAL A 67 -7.46 11.30 -10.60
C VAL A 67 -7.53 12.80 -10.33
N ARG A 68 -6.80 13.61 -11.11
CA ARG A 68 -6.81 15.08 -11.00
C ARG A 68 -8.21 15.66 -11.11
N ARG A 69 -9.03 15.16 -12.06
CA ARG A 69 -10.42 15.59 -12.23
C ARG A 69 -11.34 15.17 -11.07
N SER A 70 -11.07 14.03 -10.45
CA SER A 70 -11.92 13.48 -9.37
C SER A 70 -11.58 14.08 -8.00
N ALA A 71 -10.32 14.49 -7.80
CA ALA A 71 -9.81 14.97 -6.51
C ALA A 71 -10.67 16.05 -5.81
N PRO A 72 -11.20 17.09 -6.50
CA PRO A 72 -12.00 18.13 -5.85
C PRO A 72 -13.29 17.60 -5.20
N ALA A 73 -13.89 16.53 -5.74
CA ALA A 73 -15.09 15.91 -5.15
C ALA A 73 -14.82 15.30 -3.76
N HIS A 74 -13.56 15.01 -3.45
CA HIS A 74 -13.10 14.52 -2.15
C HIS A 74 -12.38 15.58 -1.32
N GLN A 75 -12.43 16.86 -1.73
CA GLN A 75 -11.74 17.98 -1.06
C GLN A 75 -10.21 17.82 -1.04
N LEU A 76 -9.65 17.18 -2.07
CA LEU A 76 -8.21 17.05 -2.28
C LEU A 76 -7.72 18.01 -3.36
N SER A 77 -6.49 18.51 -3.24
CA SER A 77 -5.85 19.19 -4.36
C SER A 77 -5.50 18.19 -5.46
N ALA A 78 -5.62 18.61 -6.72
CA ALA A 78 -5.33 17.76 -7.86
C ALA A 78 -3.87 17.26 -7.86
N GLU A 79 -2.94 18.13 -7.47
CA GLU A 79 -1.51 17.82 -7.39
C GLU A 79 -1.20 16.75 -6.33
N HIS A 80 -1.75 16.90 -5.12
CA HIS A 80 -1.53 15.92 -4.06
C HIS A 80 -2.15 14.56 -4.41
N ALA A 81 -3.37 14.55 -4.96
CA ALA A 81 -4.00 13.32 -5.43
C ALA A 81 -3.19 12.65 -6.55
N GLU A 82 -2.68 13.42 -7.51
CA GLU A 82 -1.82 12.89 -8.57
C GLU A 82 -0.54 12.29 -8.02
N ALA A 83 0.18 12.98 -7.13
CA ALA A 83 1.41 12.47 -6.52
C ALA A 83 1.16 11.15 -5.77
N PHE A 84 0.08 11.08 -4.99
CA PHE A 84 -0.33 9.85 -4.31
C PHE A 84 -0.62 8.70 -5.29
N PHE A 85 -1.30 8.97 -6.41
CA PHE A 85 -1.62 7.94 -7.41
C PHE A 85 -0.42 7.55 -8.28
N ALA A 86 0.52 8.45 -8.51
CA ALA A 86 1.79 8.13 -9.15
C ALA A 86 2.55 7.09 -8.30
N ASP A 87 2.59 7.27 -6.98
CA ASP A 87 3.14 6.28 -6.05
C ASP A 87 2.43 4.92 -6.14
N GLN A 88 1.10 4.92 -6.23
CA GLN A 88 0.34 3.68 -6.41
C GLN A 88 0.68 2.96 -7.72
N MET A 89 0.94 3.70 -8.80
CA MET A 89 1.31 3.12 -10.09
C MET A 89 2.71 2.52 -10.05
N GLU A 90 3.69 3.24 -9.51
CA GLU A 90 5.06 2.75 -9.40
C GLU A 90 5.16 1.53 -8.50
N ALA A 91 4.46 1.52 -7.36
CA ALA A 91 4.40 0.35 -6.47
C ALA A 91 3.79 -0.87 -7.17
N ASN A 92 2.73 -0.68 -7.97
CA ASN A 92 2.11 -1.79 -8.70
C ASN A 92 3.02 -2.29 -9.85
N LYS A 93 3.74 -1.38 -10.54
CA LYS A 93 4.73 -1.75 -11.55
C LYS A 93 5.90 -2.53 -10.94
N LEU A 94 6.37 -2.16 -9.73
CA LEU A 94 7.40 -2.91 -9.01
C LEU A 94 7.00 -4.40 -8.84
N LEU A 95 5.77 -4.66 -8.38
CA LEU A 95 5.24 -6.02 -8.25
C LEU A 95 5.18 -6.74 -9.61
N GLN A 96 4.66 -6.09 -10.65
CA GLN A 96 4.58 -6.67 -11.99
C GLN A 96 5.97 -7.04 -12.55
N TYR A 97 6.97 -6.15 -12.40
CA TYR A 97 8.32 -6.43 -12.88
C TYR A 97 8.94 -7.62 -12.16
N ALA A 98 8.80 -7.70 -10.83
CA ALA A 98 9.31 -8.80 -10.04
C ALA A 98 8.66 -10.14 -10.44
N LEU A 99 7.33 -10.18 -10.53
CA LEU A 99 6.58 -11.38 -10.95
C LEU A 99 6.99 -11.83 -12.36
N LEU A 100 6.98 -10.92 -13.33
CA LEU A 100 7.37 -11.25 -14.71
C LEU A 100 8.82 -11.70 -14.81
N SER A 101 9.72 -11.15 -13.99
CA SER A 101 11.11 -11.62 -13.92
C SER A 101 11.19 -13.05 -13.39
N GLN A 102 10.46 -13.35 -12.31
CA GLN A 102 10.41 -14.68 -11.73
C GLN A 102 9.87 -15.72 -12.72
N TRP A 103 8.76 -15.44 -13.40
CA TRP A 103 8.17 -16.35 -14.38
C TRP A 103 9.08 -16.60 -15.59
N ARG A 104 9.93 -15.63 -15.97
CA ARG A 104 10.96 -15.87 -17.00
C ARG A 104 12.05 -16.81 -16.52
N LEU A 105 12.42 -16.76 -15.24
CA LEU A 105 13.40 -17.69 -14.66
C LEU A 105 12.83 -19.10 -14.55
N ASP A 106 11.55 -19.20 -14.16
CA ASP A 106 10.84 -20.48 -14.02
C ASP A 106 10.48 -21.09 -15.38
N GLY A 107 10.45 -20.28 -16.45
CA GLY A 107 10.09 -20.68 -17.80
C GLY A 107 8.59 -20.66 -18.08
N GLU A 108 7.77 -20.41 -17.07
CA GLU A 108 6.32 -20.33 -17.16
C GLU A 108 5.71 -19.35 -16.15
N ALA A 109 4.52 -18.84 -16.46
CA ALA A 109 3.68 -18.12 -15.51
C ALA A 109 2.70 -19.10 -14.86
N PRO A 110 2.26 -18.86 -13.61
CA PRO A 110 1.40 -19.78 -12.89
C PRO A 110 0.05 -19.99 -13.61
N ASP A 111 -0.51 -21.19 -13.47
CA ASP A 111 -1.83 -21.55 -14.01
C ASP A 111 -2.98 -21.03 -13.13
N LEU A 112 -3.09 -19.70 -13.06
CA LEU A 112 -4.18 -19.01 -12.38
C LEU A 112 -5.25 -18.56 -13.39
N PRO A 113 -6.54 -18.46 -12.97
CA PRO A 113 -7.59 -17.95 -13.83
C PRO A 113 -7.28 -16.54 -14.37
N ARG A 114 -7.22 -16.40 -15.70
CA ARG A 114 -7.01 -15.11 -16.36
C ARG A 114 -8.26 -14.25 -16.20
N GLN A 115 -8.07 -13.05 -15.68
CA GLN A 115 -9.13 -12.04 -15.59
C GLN A 115 -9.05 -11.10 -16.80
N ASP A 116 -10.20 -10.82 -17.41
CA ASP A 116 -10.25 -9.86 -18.51
C ASP A 116 -9.89 -8.44 -18.02
N LEU A 117 -8.94 -7.81 -18.72
CA LEU A 117 -8.41 -6.51 -18.31
C LEU A 117 -9.49 -5.42 -18.40
N GLN A 118 -10.35 -5.48 -19.42
CA GLN A 118 -11.31 -4.42 -19.72
C GLN A 118 -12.56 -4.50 -18.85
N SER A 119 -13.16 -5.68 -18.75
CA SER A 119 -14.46 -5.90 -18.12
C SER A 119 -14.39 -6.28 -16.65
N LYS A 120 -13.23 -6.70 -16.14
CA LYS A 120 -13.05 -7.09 -14.73
C LYS A 120 -12.05 -6.22 -13.99
N ILE A 121 -10.82 -6.10 -14.51
CA ILE A 121 -9.74 -5.42 -13.79
C ILE A 121 -9.92 -3.90 -13.76
N ARG A 122 -10.19 -3.27 -14.90
CA ARG A 122 -10.37 -1.81 -14.98
C ARG A 122 -11.52 -1.29 -14.10
N PRO A 123 -12.74 -1.87 -14.13
CA PRO A 123 -13.81 -1.44 -13.22
C PRO A 123 -13.45 -1.56 -11.74
N ARG A 124 -12.72 -2.62 -11.36
CA ARG A 124 -12.24 -2.78 -9.99
C ARG A 124 -11.23 -1.70 -9.59
N LEU A 125 -10.33 -1.32 -10.51
CA LEU A 125 -9.39 -0.22 -10.31
C LEU A 125 -10.12 1.12 -10.17
N ASP A 126 -11.19 1.35 -10.94
CA ASP A 126 -11.98 2.58 -10.88
C ASP A 126 -12.72 2.70 -9.52
N VAL A 127 -13.30 1.61 -9.01
CA VAL A 127 -13.88 1.56 -7.65
C VAL A 127 -12.82 1.85 -6.58
N LEU A 128 -11.67 1.18 -6.67
CA LEU A 128 -10.58 1.40 -5.71
C LEU A 128 -10.01 2.82 -5.79
N GLN A 129 -10.05 3.47 -6.95
CA GLN A 129 -9.61 4.86 -7.09
C GLN A 129 -10.49 5.80 -6.25
N ASP A 130 -11.82 5.67 -6.33
CA ASP A 130 -12.75 6.48 -5.51
C ASP A 130 -12.55 6.22 -4.01
N ASP A 131 -12.45 4.94 -3.61
CA ASP A 131 -12.21 4.55 -2.22
C ASP A 131 -10.89 5.12 -1.68
N LEU A 132 -9.83 5.08 -2.49
CA LEU A 132 -8.52 5.62 -2.14
C LEU A 132 -8.55 7.14 -1.98
N LEU A 133 -9.19 7.88 -2.90
CA LEU A 133 -9.33 9.34 -2.75
C LEU A 133 -10.13 9.69 -1.49
N ARG A 134 -11.21 8.97 -1.23
CA ARG A 134 -12.04 9.16 -0.04
C ARG A 134 -11.26 8.90 1.26
N ASN A 135 -10.49 7.80 1.32
CA ASN A 135 -9.75 7.44 2.53
C ASN A 135 -8.48 8.27 2.69
N LEU A 136 -7.86 8.75 1.61
CA LEU A 136 -6.79 9.73 1.65
C LEU A 136 -7.29 11.05 2.26
N ALA A 137 -8.45 11.55 1.83
CA ALA A 137 -9.05 12.75 2.41
C ALA A 137 -9.32 12.61 3.92
N ARG A 138 -9.85 11.45 4.35
CA ARG A 138 -10.08 11.15 5.78
C ARG A 138 -8.78 11.10 6.58
N PHE A 139 -7.77 10.39 6.08
CA PHE A 139 -6.47 10.31 6.72
C PHE A 139 -5.82 11.70 6.87
N ARG A 140 -5.92 12.56 5.84
CA ARG A 140 -5.39 13.93 5.92
C ARG A 140 -6.04 14.76 7.03
N GLN A 141 -7.32 14.54 7.34
CA GLN A 141 -8.01 15.24 8.43
C GLN A 141 -7.56 14.78 9.82
N SER A 142 -7.14 13.52 9.97
CA SER A 142 -6.65 12.95 11.23
C SER A 142 -5.13 12.87 11.34
N ARG A 143 -4.39 13.41 10.35
CA ARG A 143 -2.94 13.29 10.25
C ARG A 143 -2.25 13.96 11.45
N SER A 144 -1.38 13.20 12.13
CA SER A 144 -0.59 13.70 13.25
C SER A 144 0.73 14.33 12.80
N ALA A 145 1.38 15.08 13.71
CA ALA A 145 2.74 15.61 13.50
C ALA A 145 3.81 14.51 13.34
N HIS A 146 3.54 13.29 13.83
CA HIS A 146 4.45 12.14 13.75
C HIS A 146 4.07 11.20 12.60
N CYS A 147 3.41 11.72 11.54
CA CYS A 147 2.92 10.92 10.42
C CYS A 147 3.95 9.93 9.86
N PRO A 148 5.21 10.31 9.56
CA PRO A 148 6.18 9.37 8.98
C PRO A 148 6.45 8.15 9.88
N GLN A 149 6.56 8.38 11.19
CA GLN A 149 6.76 7.30 12.16
C GLN A 149 5.52 6.41 12.27
N GLN A 150 4.32 6.99 12.32
CA GLN A 150 3.07 6.24 12.39
C GLN A 150 2.86 5.37 11.16
N VAL A 151 3.13 5.88 9.96
CA VAL A 151 3.08 5.11 8.71
C VAL A 151 4.10 3.96 8.77
N ALA A 152 5.35 4.22 9.14
CA ALA A 152 6.38 3.18 9.21
C ALA A 152 6.02 2.06 10.21
N VAL A 153 5.50 2.40 11.39
CA VAL A 153 5.03 1.44 12.38
C VAL A 153 3.85 0.63 11.84
N ALA A 154 2.87 1.30 11.23
CA ALA A 154 1.69 0.64 10.65
C ALA A 154 2.07 -0.34 9.54
N LEU A 155 3.01 0.02 8.67
CA LEU A 155 3.52 -0.86 7.62
C LEU A 155 4.23 -2.09 8.19
N ARG A 156 4.97 -1.93 9.30
CA ARG A 156 5.70 -3.05 9.92
C ARG A 156 4.80 -4.07 10.59
N GLN A 157 3.59 -3.65 10.99
CA GLN A 157 2.59 -4.52 11.60
C GLN A 157 1.79 -5.34 10.57
N ARG A 158 1.95 -5.05 9.27
CA ARG A 158 1.19 -5.73 8.22
C ARG A 158 1.83 -7.06 7.83
N GLU A 159 0.98 -8.02 7.51
CA GLU A 159 1.39 -9.32 6.99
C GLU A 159 1.73 -9.21 5.49
N GLY A 160 2.69 -10.01 5.04
CA GLY A 160 3.10 -10.05 3.64
C GLY A 160 4.55 -10.48 3.49
N ASP A 161 4.92 -10.87 2.27
CA ASP A 161 6.33 -11.11 1.95
C ASP A 161 7.12 -9.78 1.85
N PHE A 162 8.44 -9.90 1.72
CA PHE A 162 9.32 -8.75 1.65
C PHE A 162 9.04 -7.85 0.42
N LEU A 163 8.64 -8.44 -0.71
CA LEU A 163 8.34 -7.69 -1.92
C LEU A 163 7.06 -6.84 -1.74
N HIS A 164 6.03 -7.40 -1.13
CA HIS A 164 4.81 -6.68 -0.77
C HIS A 164 5.10 -5.55 0.22
N TYR A 165 5.95 -5.79 1.22
CA TYR A 165 6.39 -4.74 2.14
C TYR A 165 7.08 -3.56 1.42
N LEU A 166 7.99 -3.85 0.47
CA LEU A 166 8.62 -2.81 -0.36
C LEU A 166 7.63 -2.06 -1.24
N ALA A 167 6.66 -2.76 -1.85
CA ALA A 167 5.60 -2.14 -2.63
C ALA A 167 4.71 -1.23 -1.78
N MET A 168 4.39 -1.64 -0.54
CA MET A 168 3.66 -0.78 0.40
C MET A 168 4.46 0.47 0.76
N ILE A 169 5.76 0.35 1.06
CA ILE A 169 6.63 1.52 1.27
C ILE A 169 6.54 2.46 0.06
N ARG A 170 6.74 1.94 -1.15
CA ARG A 170 6.67 2.73 -2.39
C ARG A 170 5.31 3.41 -2.56
N ALA A 171 4.21 2.72 -2.26
CA ALA A 171 2.85 3.23 -2.39
C ALA A 171 2.53 4.33 -1.35
N THR A 172 3.24 4.37 -0.22
CA THR A 172 2.96 5.32 0.87
C THR A 172 3.90 6.54 0.91
N GLY A 173 4.82 6.67 -0.05
CA GLY A 173 5.90 7.66 -0.02
C GLY A 173 5.43 9.10 0.18
N GLN A 174 4.30 9.45 -0.43
CA GLN A 174 3.71 10.79 -0.42
C GLN A 174 2.62 11.01 0.65
N LEU A 175 2.32 10.03 1.52
CA LEU A 175 1.18 10.15 2.46
C LEU A 175 1.33 11.28 3.49
N CYS A 176 2.56 11.59 3.88
CA CYS A 176 2.84 12.56 4.94
C CYS A 176 3.21 13.96 4.44
N GLU A 177 3.19 14.20 3.12
CA GLU A 177 3.40 15.52 2.52
C GLU A 177 2.14 16.40 2.66
#